data_AF-A0A7K1DI82-F1
#
_entry.id   AF-A0A7K1DI82-F1
#
_cell.length_a   1.000
_cell.length_b   1.000
_cell.length_c   1.000
_cell.angle_alpha   90.00
_cell.angle_beta   90.00
_cell.angle_gamma   90.00
#
_symmetry.space_group_name_H-M   'P 1'
#
loop_
_entity.id
_entity.type
_entity.pdbx_description
1 polymer ?
#
loop_
_entity_poly.entity_id
_entity_poly.type
_entity_poly.pdbx_seq_one_letter_code
_entity_poly.pdbx_strand_id
1 'polypeptide(L)'
;MARSQTIHELGVSGLTKLIDMKAKQIDEILHSPDWLRVYATRDPLSRAYSAWENRIFSRAPGTPDNAIKLCQDQLADGRINITESFALFAKMISEQTNEFMDDHHFLPQSHIVHPDKFNYNMKVRVEQQSEMQTLVDEVNRRASTALTLERHNVGFGIKLDQVCDQHTANRLQAVYAMDYEMFQFETRAFPATIAPLVLSATETAMLRGFRASIERLQAVSFTARSLTGFRFGWRQIYKSIVRKASFGKKYNDPQNLFW
;
A
#
# COMPACT_ATOMS: atom_id res chain seq x y z
N MET A 1 -16.55 -11.99 1.29
CA MET A 1 -16.22 -10.55 1.20
C MET A 1 -14.74 -10.41 1.50
N ALA A 2 -13.91 -10.11 0.50
CA ALA A 2 -12.51 -9.77 0.77
C ALA A 2 -12.52 -8.48 1.60
N ARG A 3 -12.03 -8.55 2.84
CA ARG A 3 -11.83 -7.36 3.66
C ARG A 3 -10.81 -6.50 2.91
N SER A 4 -11.31 -5.49 2.20
CA SER A 4 -10.53 -4.30 1.89
C SER A 4 -9.83 -3.93 3.20
N GLN A 5 -8.51 -3.74 3.17
CA GLN A 5 -7.74 -3.43 4.37
C GLN A 5 -8.39 -2.21 5.03
N THR A 6 -9.09 -2.45 6.14
CA THR A 6 -10.16 -1.60 6.69
C THR A 6 -9.68 -0.21 7.10
N ILE A 7 -8.37 -0.03 7.23
CA ILE A 7 -7.74 1.26 7.54
C ILE A 7 -7.76 2.24 6.35
N HIS A 8 -7.74 1.75 5.11
CA HIS A 8 -7.67 2.59 3.90
C HIS A 8 -9.05 3.03 3.40
N GLU A 9 -10.11 2.37 3.85
CA GLU A 9 -11.49 2.75 3.54
C GLU A 9 -12.00 3.66 4.66
N LEU A 10 -11.94 4.99 4.45
CA LEU A 10 -12.32 6.00 5.44
C LEU A 10 -13.73 5.79 6.03
N GLY A 11 -14.66 5.31 5.19
CA GLY A 11 -16.02 4.99 5.61
C GLY A 11 -16.12 3.81 6.57
N VAL A 12 -15.05 3.03 6.73
CA VAL A 12 -14.94 1.91 7.67
C VAL A 12 -14.00 2.23 8.83
N SER A 13 -12.89 2.94 8.59
CA SER A 13 -11.93 3.27 9.66
C SER A 13 -12.41 4.39 10.58
N GLY A 14 -13.30 5.27 10.12
CA GLY A 14 -13.76 6.43 10.89
C GLY A 14 -12.67 7.48 11.14
N LEU A 15 -11.49 7.32 10.54
CA LEU A 15 -10.37 8.25 10.69
C LEU A 15 -10.59 9.49 9.82
N THR A 16 -10.30 10.66 10.40
CA THR A 16 -10.37 11.94 9.68
C THR A 16 -9.02 12.25 9.05
N LYS A 17 -8.98 12.57 7.76
CA LYS A 17 -7.73 13.02 7.13
C LYS A 17 -7.39 14.42 7.62
N LEU A 18 -6.10 14.71 7.76
CA LEU A 18 -5.64 16.05 8.15
C LEU A 18 -6.18 17.15 7.22
N ILE A 19 -6.24 16.89 5.90
CA ILE A 19 -6.76 17.83 4.89
C ILE A 19 -8.25 18.13 5.02
N ASP A 20 -9.01 17.28 5.72
CA ASP A 20 -10.44 17.46 5.94
C ASP A 20 -10.72 18.24 7.25
N MET A 21 -9.69 18.60 8.00
CA MET A 21 -9.79 19.34 9.27
C MET A 21 -9.73 20.86 9.07
N LYS A 22 -10.24 21.63 10.04
CA LYS A 22 -10.14 23.09 10.01
C LYS A 22 -8.70 23.54 10.23
N ALA A 23 -8.31 24.67 9.63
CA ALA A 23 -6.96 25.23 9.75
C ALA A 23 -6.44 25.33 11.19
N LYS A 24 -7.29 25.76 12.13
CA LYS A 24 -6.93 25.83 13.57
C LYS A 24 -6.59 24.46 14.18
N GLN A 25 -7.31 23.41 13.78
CA GLN A 25 -7.06 22.05 14.26
C GLN A 25 -5.77 21.50 13.65
N ILE A 26 -5.53 21.78 12.36
CA ILE A 26 -4.28 21.40 11.69
C ILE A 26 -3.09 22.06 12.40
N ASP A 27 -3.18 23.37 12.67
CA ASP A 27 -2.14 24.10 13.38
C ASP A 27 -1.86 23.51 14.77
N GLU A 28 -2.91 23.20 15.53
CA GLU A 28 -2.80 22.55 16.83
C GLU A 28 -2.14 21.17 16.73
N ILE A 29 -2.55 20.34 15.76
CA ILE A 29 -1.96 19.01 15.54
C ILE A 29 -0.48 19.11 15.19
N LEU A 30 -0.08 20.08 14.38
CA LEU A 30 1.29 20.22 13.89
C LEU A 30 2.25 20.83 14.93
N HIS A 31 1.75 21.67 15.84
CA HIS A 31 2.61 22.45 16.74
C HIS A 31 2.44 22.14 18.23
N SER A 32 1.30 21.59 18.67
CA SER A 32 1.09 21.29 20.10
C SER A 32 1.92 20.08 20.57
N PRO A 33 2.48 20.08 21.79
CA PRO A 33 3.10 18.90 22.38
C PRO A 33 2.10 17.76 22.70
N ASP A 34 0.80 18.07 22.78
CA ASP A 34 -0.24 17.10 23.15
C ASP A 34 -0.48 16.05 22.06
N TRP A 35 -0.14 16.39 20.82
CA TRP A 35 -0.26 15.51 19.67
C TRP A 35 1.01 14.67 19.47
N LEU A 36 0.79 13.36 19.28
CA LEU A 36 1.83 12.43 18.85
C LEU A 36 1.89 12.45 17.32
N ARG A 37 3.01 12.91 16.75
CA ARG A 37 3.25 13.00 15.31
C ARG A 37 4.36 12.03 14.95
N VAL A 38 3.95 10.90 14.38
CA VAL A 38 4.85 9.78 14.11
C VAL A 38 5.00 9.60 12.61
N TYR A 39 6.21 9.28 12.18
CA TYR A 39 6.42 8.56 10.92
C TYR A 39 7.17 7.26 11.17
N ALA A 40 6.83 6.26 10.36
CA ALA A 40 7.51 4.97 10.33
C ALA A 40 8.19 4.82 8.96
N THR A 41 9.45 4.43 8.98
CA THR A 41 10.23 4.13 7.76
C THR A 41 10.72 2.69 7.80
N ARG A 42 11.07 2.17 6.64
CA ARG A 42 11.63 0.83 6.48
C ARG A 42 12.82 0.90 5.52
N ASP A 43 13.81 0.04 5.74
CA ASP A 43 14.90 -0.17 4.79
C ASP A 43 14.38 -0.20 3.33
N PRO A 44 14.92 0.64 2.42
CA PRO A 44 14.36 0.79 1.07
C PRO A 44 14.34 -0.51 0.26
N LEU A 45 15.35 -1.36 0.37
CA LEU A 45 15.37 -2.65 -0.33
C LEU A 45 14.29 -3.60 0.20
N SER A 46 14.18 -3.72 1.52
CA SER A 46 13.16 -4.53 2.19
C SER A 46 11.75 -4.04 1.86
N ARG A 47 11.57 -2.72 1.76
CA ARG A 47 10.31 -2.09 1.36
C ARG A 47 9.99 -2.38 -0.11
N ALA A 48 10.95 -2.18 -1.02
CA ALA A 48 10.79 -2.45 -2.44
C ALA A 48 10.45 -3.92 -2.71
N TYR A 49 11.11 -4.85 -2.02
CA TYR A 49 10.78 -6.28 -2.08
C TYR A 49 9.37 -6.56 -1.57
N SER A 50 8.99 -6.00 -0.43
CA SER A 50 7.65 -6.15 0.11
C SER A 50 6.57 -5.59 -0.83
N ALA A 51 6.85 -4.45 -1.48
CA ALA A 51 5.97 -3.85 -2.47
C ALA A 51 5.87 -4.74 -3.71
N TRP A 52 6.99 -5.25 -4.24
CA TRP A 52 6.98 -6.21 -5.35
C TRP A 52 6.21 -7.48 -4.99
N GLU A 53 6.51 -8.11 -3.85
CA GLU A 53 5.89 -9.36 -3.41
C GLU A 53 4.36 -9.21 -3.33
N ASN A 54 3.88 -8.11 -2.77
CA ASN A 54 2.46 -7.86 -2.60
C ASN A 54 1.77 -7.34 -3.88
N ARG A 55 2.32 -6.30 -4.49
CA ARG A 55 1.68 -5.60 -5.60
C ARG A 55 1.84 -6.37 -6.90
N ILE A 56 3.06 -6.76 -7.25
CA ILE A 56 3.39 -7.37 -8.53
C ILE A 56 3.24 -8.89 -8.46
N PHE A 57 3.93 -9.54 -7.53
CA PHE A 57 4.02 -10.99 -7.45
C PHE A 57 2.73 -11.63 -6.91
N SER A 58 2.05 -11.03 -5.93
CA SER A 58 0.75 -11.55 -5.45
C SER A 58 -0.43 -11.04 -6.27
N ARG A 59 -0.26 -9.94 -7.01
CA ARG A 59 -1.35 -9.16 -7.65
C ARG A 59 -2.41 -8.71 -6.65
N ALA A 60 -1.98 -8.18 -5.50
CA ALA A 60 -2.92 -7.68 -4.50
C ALA A 60 -3.83 -6.57 -5.05
N PRO A 61 -5.05 -6.40 -4.50
CA PRO A 61 -5.97 -5.40 -5.01
C PRO A 61 -5.43 -3.97 -4.99
N GLY A 62 -5.62 -3.25 -6.10
CA GLY A 62 -5.17 -1.87 -6.27
C GLY A 62 -3.79 -1.72 -6.93
N THR A 63 -3.14 -2.81 -7.34
CA THR A 63 -1.90 -2.74 -8.12
C THR A 63 -2.14 -2.09 -9.49
N PRO A 64 -1.25 -1.19 -9.96
CA PRO A 64 -1.29 -0.66 -11.32
C PRO A 64 -1.12 -1.74 -12.39
N ASP A 65 -2.05 -1.81 -13.35
CA ASP A 65 -2.01 -2.78 -14.45
C ASP A 65 -0.74 -2.67 -15.30
N ASN A 66 -0.23 -1.44 -15.50
CA ASN A 66 1.00 -1.22 -16.27
C ASN A 66 2.21 -1.81 -15.55
N ALA A 67 2.34 -1.62 -14.23
CA ALA A 67 3.42 -2.21 -13.46
C ALA A 67 3.41 -3.75 -13.54
N ILE A 68 2.23 -4.38 -13.53
CA ILE A 68 2.09 -5.83 -13.75
C ILE A 68 2.50 -6.22 -15.17
N LYS A 69 2.06 -5.46 -16.18
CA LYS A 69 2.41 -5.71 -17.59
C LYS A 69 3.92 -5.68 -17.82
N LEU A 70 4.61 -4.72 -17.23
CA LEU A 70 6.06 -4.55 -17.33
C LEU A 70 6.84 -5.63 -16.59
N CYS A 71 6.28 -6.16 -15.49
CA CYS A 71 6.94 -7.12 -14.61
C CYS A 71 6.32 -8.52 -14.74
N GLN A 72 6.30 -9.11 -15.94
CA GLN A 72 5.82 -10.48 -16.13
C GLN A 72 6.72 -11.50 -15.42
N ASP A 73 6.13 -12.60 -14.95
CA ASP A 73 6.90 -13.69 -14.38
C ASP A 73 7.91 -14.21 -15.42
N GLN A 74 9.16 -14.34 -14.99
CA GLN A 74 10.18 -15.02 -15.76
C GLN A 74 10.06 -16.52 -15.55
N LEU A 75 10.20 -17.31 -16.61
CA LEU A 75 9.96 -18.75 -16.56
C LEU A 75 11.23 -19.55 -16.83
N ALA A 76 11.43 -20.63 -16.07
CA ALA A 76 12.41 -21.67 -16.32
C ALA A 76 11.68 -23.01 -16.43
N ASP A 77 11.70 -23.63 -17.61
CA ASP A 77 10.96 -24.86 -17.93
C ASP A 77 9.46 -24.78 -17.58
N GLY A 78 8.83 -23.64 -17.90
CA GLY A 78 7.41 -23.39 -17.63
C GLY A 78 7.07 -23.11 -16.15
N ARG A 79 8.05 -23.14 -15.26
CA ARG A 79 7.94 -22.82 -13.83
C ARG A 79 8.40 -21.39 -13.56
N ILE A 80 7.83 -20.74 -12.55
CA ILE A 80 8.17 -19.34 -12.23
C ILE A 80 9.55 -19.28 -11.58
N ASN A 81 10.45 -18.50 -12.19
CA ASN A 81 11.74 -18.12 -11.64
C ASN A 81 11.59 -16.80 -10.88
N ILE A 82 11.61 -16.88 -9.56
CA ILE A 82 11.36 -15.76 -8.64
C ILE A 82 12.52 -14.77 -8.71
N THR A 83 13.75 -15.26 -8.73
CA THR A 83 14.96 -14.43 -8.81
C THR A 83 14.94 -13.54 -10.05
N GLU A 84 14.71 -14.14 -11.22
CA GLU A 84 14.65 -13.39 -12.48
C GLU A 84 13.44 -12.46 -12.55
N SER A 85 12.31 -12.85 -11.94
CA SER A 85 11.12 -11.99 -11.87
C SER A 85 11.34 -10.76 -10.99
N PHE A 86 12.08 -10.89 -9.89
CA PHE A 86 12.45 -9.76 -9.03
C PHE A 86 13.51 -8.87 -9.69
N ALA A 87 14.50 -9.47 -10.36
CA ALA A 87 15.48 -8.73 -11.14
C ALA A 87 14.83 -7.91 -12.28
N LEU A 88 13.83 -8.49 -12.97
CA LEU A 88 13.03 -7.76 -13.95
C LEU A 88 12.32 -6.57 -13.30
N PHE A 89 11.68 -6.75 -12.14
CA PHE A 89 11.06 -5.63 -11.43
C PHE A 89 12.07 -4.52 -11.11
N ALA A 90 13.24 -4.85 -10.55
CA ALA A 90 14.28 -3.87 -10.24
C ALA A 90 14.77 -3.12 -11.49
N LYS A 91 14.84 -3.80 -12.63
CA LYS A 91 15.10 -3.19 -13.92
C LYS A 91 13.98 -2.23 -14.33
N MET A 92 12.73 -2.70 -14.35
CA MET A 92 11.61 -1.92 -14.87
C MET A 92 11.26 -0.70 -14.01
N ILE A 93 11.36 -0.78 -12.69
CA ILE A 93 11.14 0.39 -11.82
C ILE A 93 12.22 1.46 -12.02
N SER A 94 13.44 1.06 -12.41
CA SER A 94 14.52 1.99 -12.76
C SER A 94 14.40 2.60 -14.16
N GLU A 95 13.89 1.84 -15.14
CA GLU A 95 13.83 2.26 -16.54
C GLU A 95 12.48 2.91 -16.93
N GLN A 96 11.41 2.59 -16.20
CA GLN A 96 10.04 3.06 -16.45
C GLN A 96 9.40 3.61 -15.17
N THR A 97 10.15 4.38 -14.40
CA THR A 97 9.80 4.86 -13.06
C THR A 97 8.38 5.43 -12.95
N ASN A 98 7.95 6.26 -13.91
CA ASN A 98 6.62 6.89 -13.89
C ASN A 98 5.46 5.88 -13.85
N GLU A 99 5.61 4.69 -14.44
CA GLU A 99 4.58 3.64 -14.45
C GLU A 99 4.38 3.00 -13.06
N PHE A 100 5.29 3.27 -12.12
CA PHE A 100 5.23 2.77 -10.74
C PHE A 100 4.86 3.87 -9.74
N MET A 101 5.25 5.13 -9.98
CA MET A 101 5.18 6.19 -8.98
C MET A 101 3.76 6.71 -8.67
N ASP A 102 2.74 6.29 -9.43
CA ASP A 102 1.34 6.53 -9.07
C ASP A 102 0.88 5.70 -7.85
N ASP A 103 1.58 4.61 -7.54
CA ASP A 103 1.34 3.80 -6.35
C ASP A 103 2.33 4.14 -5.24
N HIS A 104 1.80 4.59 -4.10
CA HIS A 104 2.58 4.94 -2.92
C HIS A 104 3.42 3.79 -2.34
N HIS A 105 3.17 2.54 -2.72
CA HIS A 105 4.03 1.41 -2.35
C HIS A 105 5.41 1.47 -3.04
N PHE A 106 5.48 2.10 -4.22
CA PHE A 106 6.72 2.26 -4.99
C PHE A 106 7.32 3.65 -4.87
N LEU A 107 6.55 4.66 -4.45
CA LEU A 107 7.10 5.99 -4.17
C LEU A 107 8.20 5.93 -3.09
N PRO A 108 9.31 6.69 -3.24
CA PRO A 108 10.24 6.93 -2.14
C PRO A 108 9.52 7.45 -0.89
N GLN A 109 9.90 6.95 0.28
CA GLN A 109 9.32 7.33 1.58
C GLN A 109 9.53 8.82 1.87
N SER A 110 10.63 9.38 1.39
CA SER A 110 10.97 10.81 1.43
C SER A 110 9.91 11.69 0.76
N HIS A 111 9.24 11.20 -0.29
CA HIS A 111 8.12 11.88 -0.95
C HIS A 111 6.77 11.69 -0.25
N ILE A 112 6.70 10.81 0.75
CA ILE A 112 5.47 10.53 1.51
C ILE A 112 5.51 11.23 2.86
N VAL A 113 6.63 11.09 3.57
CA VAL A 113 6.79 11.55 4.95
C VAL A 113 7.08 13.04 5.01
N HIS A 114 7.90 13.60 4.13
CA HIS A 114 8.31 15.01 4.18
C HIS A 114 8.71 15.48 5.60
N PRO A 115 9.74 14.88 6.22
CA PRO A 115 10.18 15.25 7.57
C PRO A 115 10.70 16.69 7.66
N ASP A 116 10.99 17.32 6.53
CA ASP A 116 11.33 18.73 6.38
C ASP A 116 10.12 19.68 6.49
N LYS A 117 8.90 19.17 6.26
CA LYS A 117 7.67 19.96 6.24
C LYS A 117 6.78 19.75 7.45
N PHE A 118 6.89 18.59 8.09
CA PHE A 118 6.07 18.23 9.24
C PHE A 118 6.93 18.05 10.48
N ASN A 119 6.50 18.66 11.59
CA ASN A 119 7.19 18.60 12.88
C ASN A 119 6.93 17.27 13.60
N TYR A 120 7.46 16.17 13.09
CA TYR A 120 7.34 14.87 13.73
C TYR A 120 8.12 14.84 15.05
N ASN A 121 7.47 14.32 16.11
CA ASN A 121 8.08 14.18 17.43
C ASN A 121 8.39 12.73 17.80
N MET A 122 8.14 11.78 16.90
CA MET A 122 8.56 10.39 17.01
C MET A 122 8.87 9.82 15.63
N LYS A 123 9.99 9.09 15.56
CA LYS A 123 10.47 8.40 14.36
C LYS A 123 10.74 6.95 14.73
N VAL A 124 10.29 6.03 13.88
CA VAL A 124 10.52 4.60 14.09
C VAL A 124 10.91 3.89 12.80
N ARG A 125 11.78 2.89 12.94
CA ARG A 125 12.15 1.93 11.89
C ARG A 125 11.37 0.63 12.10
N VAL A 126 10.63 0.22 11.06
CA VAL A 126 9.73 -0.95 11.12
C VAL A 126 10.50 -2.24 11.41
N GLU A 127 11.73 -2.36 10.95
CA GLU A 127 12.63 -3.48 11.22
C GLU A 127 13.23 -3.48 12.63
N GLN A 128 13.19 -2.36 13.34
CA GLN A 128 13.75 -2.23 14.69
C GLN A 128 12.65 -2.48 15.74
N GLN A 129 12.64 -3.68 16.31
CA GLN A 129 11.61 -4.09 17.26
C GLN A 129 11.53 -3.17 18.50
N SER A 130 12.67 -2.68 18.99
CA SER A 130 12.72 -1.75 20.13
C SER A 130 12.08 -0.39 19.82
N GLU A 131 12.29 0.14 18.62
CA GLU A 131 11.67 1.41 18.19
C GLU A 131 10.16 1.24 18.02
N MET A 132 9.72 0.14 17.42
CA MET A 132 8.29 -0.18 17.29
C MET A 132 7.64 -0.40 18.66
N GLN A 133 8.34 -1.03 19.61
CA GLN A 133 7.84 -1.19 20.98
C GLN A 133 7.69 0.18 21.67
N THR A 134 8.63 1.09 21.46
CA THR A 134 8.56 2.46 22.00
C THR A 134 7.31 3.20 21.52
N LEU A 135 6.94 3.03 20.23
CA LEU A 135 5.70 3.58 19.70
C LEU A 135 4.46 2.96 20.36
N VAL A 136 4.42 1.64 20.51
CA VAL A 136 3.30 0.94 21.18
C VAL A 136 3.15 1.40 22.62
N ASP A 137 4.25 1.53 23.35
CA ASP A 137 4.26 1.99 24.74
C ASP A 137 3.73 3.43 24.85
N GLU A 138 4.14 4.32 23.93
CA GLU A 138 3.66 5.71 23.92
C GLU A 138 2.17 5.81 23.57
N VAL A 139 1.68 4.98 22.63
CA VAL A 139 0.25 4.88 22.33
C VAL A 139 -0.51 4.38 23.55
N ASN A 140 -0.04 3.32 24.20
CA ASN A 140 -0.65 2.78 25.41
C ASN A 140 -0.72 3.81 26.54
N ARG A 141 0.37 4.57 26.74
CA ARG A 141 0.43 5.63 27.73
C ARG A 141 -0.57 6.75 27.44
N ARG A 142 -0.66 7.25 26.20
CA ARG A 142 -1.54 8.37 25.84
C ARG A 142 -3.01 7.96 25.74
N ALA A 143 -3.30 6.79 25.20
CA ALA A 143 -4.66 6.31 24.97
C ALA A 143 -5.22 5.45 26.12
N SER A 144 -4.41 5.19 27.16
CA SER A 144 -4.76 4.25 28.25
C SER A 144 -5.19 2.88 27.72
N THR A 145 -4.44 2.37 26.75
CA THR A 145 -4.66 1.05 26.12
C THR A 145 -3.61 0.03 26.56
N ALA A 146 -3.83 -1.24 26.21
CA ALA A 146 -2.91 -2.35 26.46
C ALA A 146 -2.62 -3.12 25.17
N LEU A 147 -2.20 -2.41 24.13
CA LEU A 147 -1.80 -2.97 22.85
C LEU A 147 -0.49 -3.74 23.00
N THR A 148 -0.41 -4.89 22.33
CA THR A 148 0.81 -5.69 22.19
C THR A 148 1.38 -5.51 20.79
N LEU A 149 2.71 -5.44 20.69
CA LEU A 149 3.38 -5.41 19.39
C LEU A 149 3.28 -6.80 18.74
N GLU A 150 2.55 -6.89 17.64
CA GLU A 150 2.41 -8.13 16.86
C GLU A 150 2.85 -7.94 15.41
N ARG A 151 3.49 -8.98 14.86
CA ARG A 151 3.91 -9.00 13.46
C ARG A 151 2.86 -9.72 12.62
N HIS A 152 2.06 -8.95 11.89
CA HIS A 152 1.00 -9.51 11.03
C HIS A 152 1.39 -9.71 9.55
N ASN A 153 2.59 -9.28 9.14
CA ASN A 153 3.03 -9.42 7.75
C ASN A 153 3.44 -10.86 7.46
N VAL A 154 2.52 -11.64 6.89
CA VAL A 154 2.76 -12.99 6.35
C VAL A 154 2.95 -12.87 4.83
N GLY A 155 4.21 -12.84 4.39
CA GLY A 155 4.58 -12.96 2.97
C GLY A 155 4.61 -14.44 2.52
N PHE A 156 5.15 -14.73 1.34
CA PHE A 156 5.32 -16.11 0.86
C PHE A 156 6.46 -16.86 1.56
N GLY A 157 7.09 -16.25 2.58
CA GLY A 157 8.23 -16.82 3.30
C GLY A 157 9.55 -16.73 2.53
N ILE A 158 9.55 -16.12 1.35
CA ILE A 158 10.75 -15.86 0.56
C ILE A 158 11.47 -14.65 1.15
N LYS A 159 12.77 -14.80 1.43
CA LYS A 159 13.60 -13.72 1.96
C LYS A 159 14.25 -12.95 0.82
N LEU A 160 14.44 -11.64 1.00
CA LEU A 160 15.14 -10.77 0.05
C LEU A 160 16.49 -11.36 -0.39
N ASP A 161 17.27 -11.91 0.54
CA ASP A 161 18.59 -12.49 0.28
C ASP A 161 18.58 -13.70 -0.67
N GLN A 162 17.42 -14.33 -0.87
CA GLN A 162 17.26 -15.46 -1.78
C GLN A 162 16.99 -15.03 -3.22
N VAL A 163 16.64 -13.76 -3.45
CA VAL A 163 16.18 -13.25 -4.75
C VAL A 163 16.93 -12.01 -5.21
N CYS A 164 17.75 -11.39 -4.34
CA CYS A 164 18.48 -10.16 -4.64
C CYS A 164 19.99 -10.43 -4.72
N ASP A 165 20.57 -10.19 -5.89
CA ASP A 165 22.01 -10.07 -6.06
C ASP A 165 22.46 -8.60 -5.95
N GLN A 166 23.78 -8.37 -6.00
CA GLN A 166 24.35 -7.02 -5.88
C GLN A 166 23.87 -6.10 -7.02
N HIS A 167 23.69 -6.61 -8.22
CA HIS A 167 23.24 -5.80 -9.36
C HIS A 167 21.81 -5.31 -9.18
N THR A 168 20.93 -6.20 -8.75
CA THR A 168 19.52 -5.92 -8.40
C THR A 168 19.46 -4.92 -7.25
N ALA A 169 20.27 -5.11 -6.21
CA ALA A 169 20.35 -4.19 -5.08
C ALA A 169 20.79 -2.80 -5.52
N ASN A 170 21.83 -2.68 -6.36
CA ASN A 170 22.33 -1.39 -6.84
C ASN A 170 21.25 -0.60 -7.62
N ARG A 171 20.47 -1.29 -8.47
CA ARG A 171 19.36 -0.65 -9.21
C ARG A 171 18.32 -0.06 -8.25
N LEU A 172 17.89 -0.84 -7.27
CA LEU A 172 16.91 -0.39 -6.30
C LEU A 172 17.47 0.71 -5.39
N GLN A 173 18.73 0.61 -4.96
CA GLN A 173 19.40 1.67 -4.20
C GLN A 173 19.44 2.98 -4.97
N ALA A 174 19.70 2.95 -6.29
CA ALA A 174 19.65 4.14 -7.12
C ALA A 174 18.23 4.76 -7.19
N VAL A 175 17.20 3.93 -7.35
CA VAL A 175 15.78 4.37 -7.36
C VAL A 175 15.39 5.04 -6.04
N TYR A 176 15.87 4.51 -4.91
CA TYR A 176 15.53 4.99 -3.57
C TYR A 176 16.66 5.79 -2.89
N ALA A 177 17.59 6.37 -3.65
CA ALA A 177 18.76 7.05 -3.10
C ALA A 177 18.40 8.16 -2.10
N MET A 178 17.31 8.89 -2.38
CA MET A 178 16.80 9.94 -1.49
C MET A 178 16.37 9.40 -0.11
N ASP A 179 15.84 8.18 -0.05
CA ASP A 179 15.46 7.57 1.24
C ASP A 179 16.71 7.20 2.04
N TYR A 180 17.75 6.70 1.38
CA TYR A 180 19.04 6.41 2.02
C TYR A 180 19.66 7.66 2.63
N GLU A 181 19.68 8.76 1.88
CA GLU A 181 20.21 10.04 2.33
C GLU A 181 19.36 10.65 3.46
N MET A 182 18.05 10.80 3.23
CA MET A 182 17.15 11.49 4.15
C MET A 182 17.00 10.78 5.49
N PHE A 183 16.94 9.44 5.48
CA PHE A 183 16.68 8.66 6.70
C PHE A 183 17.93 7.94 7.23
N GLN A 184 19.09 8.17 6.60
CA GLN A 184 20.39 7.60 7.01
C GLN A 184 20.32 6.07 7.09
N PHE A 185 19.79 5.44 6.05
CA PHE A 185 19.85 3.98 5.94
C PHE A 185 21.25 3.53 5.54
N GLU A 186 21.69 2.40 6.09
CA GLU A 186 22.96 1.78 5.69
C GLU A 186 22.75 0.96 4.43
N THR A 187 23.70 1.05 3.50
CA THR A 187 23.75 0.14 2.35
C THR A 187 24.25 -1.22 2.78
N ARG A 188 23.60 -2.27 2.29
CA ARG A 188 24.01 -3.66 2.51
C ARG A 188 24.62 -4.26 1.25
N ALA A 189 25.67 -5.06 1.43
CA ALA A 189 26.26 -5.87 0.37
C ALA A 189 25.47 -7.18 0.16
N PHE A 190 25.32 -7.56 -1.10
CA PHE A 190 24.72 -8.82 -1.55
C PHE A 190 25.75 -9.62 -2.36
N PRO A 191 25.56 -10.94 -2.52
CA PRO A 191 26.39 -11.73 -3.42
C PRO A 191 26.32 -11.18 -4.85
N ALA A 192 27.44 -11.25 -5.59
CA ALA A 192 27.48 -10.80 -6.99
C ALA A 192 26.51 -11.59 -7.88
N THR A 193 26.28 -12.86 -7.55
CA THR A 193 25.32 -13.76 -8.18
C THR A 193 24.69 -14.66 -7.14
N ILE A 194 23.45 -15.07 -7.35
CA ILE A 194 22.71 -16.00 -6.49
C ILE A 194 22.16 -17.17 -7.31
N ALA A 195 21.89 -18.29 -6.66
CA ALA A 195 21.24 -19.43 -7.32
C ALA A 195 19.80 -19.06 -7.71
N PRO A 196 19.33 -19.45 -8.91
CA PRO A 196 17.95 -19.22 -9.31
C PRO A 196 16.95 -19.89 -8.35
N LEU A 197 16.05 -19.10 -7.77
CA LEU A 197 14.92 -19.61 -7.00
C LEU A 197 13.76 -19.88 -7.95
N VAL A 198 13.60 -21.14 -8.35
CA VAL A 198 12.53 -21.58 -9.24
C VAL A 198 11.48 -22.35 -8.45
N LEU A 199 10.23 -21.92 -8.56
CA LEU A 199 9.09 -22.62 -7.95
C LEU A 199 8.94 -24.02 -8.56
N SER A 200 8.45 -24.97 -7.76
CA SER A 200 7.97 -26.23 -8.30
C SER A 200 6.76 -26.02 -9.24
N ALA A 201 6.43 -27.05 -10.01
CA ALA A 201 5.22 -27.03 -10.84
C ALA A 201 3.96 -26.80 -9.99
N THR A 202 3.90 -27.43 -8.80
CA THR A 202 2.80 -27.28 -7.85
C THR A 202 2.70 -25.86 -7.32
N GLU A 203 3.79 -25.27 -6.83
CA GLU A 203 3.80 -23.89 -6.32
C GLU A 203 3.46 -22.88 -7.41
N THR A 204 3.96 -23.10 -8.64
CA THR A 204 3.60 -22.29 -9.81
C THR A 204 2.09 -22.34 -10.08
N ALA A 205 1.50 -23.54 -10.06
CA ALA A 205 0.07 -23.71 -10.25
C ALA A 205 -0.75 -23.08 -9.11
N MET A 206 -0.31 -23.22 -7.87
CA MET A 206 -0.95 -22.60 -6.69
C MET A 206 -0.92 -21.08 -6.78
N LEU A 207 0.22 -20.47 -7.12
CA LEU A 207 0.33 -19.02 -7.27
C LEU A 207 -0.58 -18.49 -8.39
N ARG A 208 -0.64 -19.19 -9.52
CA ARG A 208 -1.57 -18.84 -10.61
C ARG A 208 -3.03 -18.95 -10.17
N GLY A 209 -3.39 -20.01 -9.46
CA GLY A 209 -4.74 -20.20 -8.92
C GLY A 209 -5.13 -19.15 -7.87
N PHE A 210 -4.17 -18.74 -7.02
CA PHE A 210 -4.32 -17.67 -6.05
C PHE A 210 -4.60 -16.33 -6.73
N ARG A 211 -3.76 -15.93 -7.70
CA ARG A 211 -3.93 -14.69 -8.48
C ARG A 211 -5.26 -14.67 -9.22
N ALA A 212 -5.63 -15.76 -9.89
CA ALA A 212 -6.92 -15.88 -10.57
C ALA A 212 -8.11 -15.74 -9.59
N SER A 213 -7.94 -16.18 -8.34
CA SER A 213 -8.97 -16.01 -7.30
C SER A 213 -9.09 -14.56 -6.83
N ILE A 214 -7.97 -13.83 -6.71
CA ILE A 214 -8.00 -12.39 -6.43
C ILE A 214 -8.69 -11.63 -7.56
N GLU A 215 -8.30 -11.88 -8.81
CA GLU A 215 -8.89 -11.24 -9.99
C GLU A 215 -10.41 -11.46 -10.04
N ARG A 216 -10.88 -12.68 -9.77
CA ARG A 216 -12.32 -12.99 -9.65
C ARG A 216 -13.00 -12.22 -8.51
N LEU A 217 -12.38 -12.15 -7.34
CA LEU A 217 -12.94 -11.42 -6.19
C LEU A 217 -13.04 -9.92 -6.47
N GLN A 218 -12.06 -9.34 -7.16
CA GLN A 218 -12.10 -7.95 -7.60
C GLN A 218 -13.21 -7.71 -8.61
N ALA A 219 -13.36 -8.58 -9.61
CA ALA A 219 -14.43 -8.48 -10.60
C ALA A 219 -15.82 -8.54 -9.96
N VAL A 220 -16.02 -9.43 -8.98
CA VAL A 220 -17.27 -9.51 -8.21
C VAL A 220 -17.47 -8.25 -7.36
N SER A 221 -16.44 -7.75 -6.68
CA SER A 221 -16.52 -6.54 -5.87
C SER A 221 -16.85 -5.30 -6.71
N PHE A 222 -16.21 -5.15 -7.87
CA PHE A 222 -16.50 -4.07 -8.81
C PHE A 222 -17.92 -4.15 -9.35
N THR A 223 -18.38 -5.35 -9.75
CA THR A 223 -19.75 -5.57 -10.22
C THR A 223 -20.77 -5.31 -9.12
N ALA A 224 -20.50 -5.70 -7.88
CA ALA A 224 -21.36 -5.40 -6.74
C ALA A 224 -21.42 -3.89 -6.47
N ARG A 225 -20.28 -3.19 -6.50
CA ARG A 225 -20.23 -1.72 -6.36
C ARG A 225 -20.96 -1.01 -7.52
N SER A 226 -20.79 -1.46 -8.76
CA SER A 226 -21.46 -0.87 -9.92
C SER A 226 -22.96 -1.09 -9.89
N LEU A 227 -23.45 -2.28 -9.52
CA LEU A 227 -24.87 -2.56 -9.34
C LEU A 227 -25.48 -1.75 -8.19
N THR A 228 -24.73 -1.56 -7.11
CA THR A 228 -25.19 -0.74 -5.97
C THR A 228 -25.23 0.72 -6.38
N GLY A 229 -24.16 1.25 -6.99
CA GLY A 229 -24.09 2.63 -7.50
C GLY A 229 -25.15 2.91 -8.57
N PHE A 230 -25.44 1.95 -9.45
CA PHE A 230 -26.51 2.02 -10.44
C PHE A 230 -27.88 2.09 -9.75
N ARG A 231 -28.17 1.21 -8.79
CA ARG A 231 -29.41 1.24 -7.99
C ARG A 231 -29.60 2.57 -7.25
N PHE A 232 -28.52 3.11 -6.67
CA PHE A 232 -28.53 4.43 -6.03
C PHE A 232 -28.80 5.54 -7.06
N GLY A 233 -28.11 5.54 -8.20
CA GLY A 233 -28.31 6.49 -9.29
C GLY A 233 -29.74 6.48 -9.83
N TRP A 234 -30.33 5.31 -10.08
CA TRP A 234 -31.72 5.16 -10.49
C TRP A 234 -32.71 5.68 -9.45
N ARG A 235 -32.45 5.44 -8.17
CA ARG A 235 -33.28 5.95 -7.09
C ARG A 235 -33.24 7.47 -7.02
N GLN A 236 -32.08 8.09 -7.27
CA GLN A 236 -31.93 9.54 -7.34
C GLN A 236 -32.62 10.14 -8.57
N ILE A 237 -32.52 9.49 -9.73
CA ILE A 237 -33.25 9.87 -10.95
C ILE A 237 -34.76 9.81 -10.70
N TYR A 238 -35.25 8.72 -10.09
CA TYR A 238 -36.66 8.57 -9.73
C TYR A 238 -37.13 9.66 -8.75
N LYS A 239 -36.38 9.92 -7.67
CA LYS A 239 -36.67 11.02 -6.72
C LYS A 239 -36.75 12.37 -7.43
N SER A 240 -35.85 12.65 -8.37
CA SER A 240 -35.82 13.87 -9.18
C SER A 240 -37.07 14.00 -10.08
N ILE A 241 -37.46 12.91 -10.75
CA ILE A 241 -38.67 12.87 -11.59
C ILE A 241 -39.94 13.10 -10.74
N VAL A 242 -40.06 12.41 -9.60
CA VAL A 242 -41.21 12.56 -8.70
C VAL A 242 -41.29 13.98 -8.10
N ARG A 243 -40.15 14.60 -7.80
CA ARG A 243 -40.11 16.01 -7.35
C ARG A 243 -40.60 16.96 -8.44
N LYS A 244 -40.14 16.79 -9.69
CA LYS A 244 -40.60 17.60 -10.83
C LYS A 244 -42.10 17.44 -11.06
N ALA A 245 -42.61 16.21 -11.06
CA ALA A 245 -44.02 15.92 -11.28
C ALA A 245 -44.93 16.42 -10.13
N SER A 246 -44.40 16.46 -8.90
CA SER A 246 -45.14 16.97 -7.73
C SER A 246 -44.99 18.47 -7.50
N PHE A 247 -44.37 19.21 -8.43
CA PHE A 247 -44.04 20.64 -8.29
C PHE A 247 -43.30 20.96 -6.98
N GLY A 248 -42.42 20.05 -6.54
CA GLY A 248 -41.76 20.17 -5.26
C GLY A 248 -42.74 20.15 -4.09
N LYS A 249 -43.67 19.20 -4.05
CA LYS A 249 -44.43 18.88 -2.82
C LYS A 249 -43.93 17.61 -2.14
N LYS A 250 -43.30 16.71 -2.88
CA LYS A 250 -42.58 15.52 -2.35
C LYS A 250 -41.07 15.70 -2.49
N TYR A 251 -40.32 15.29 -1.46
CA TYR A 251 -38.85 15.40 -1.37
C TYR A 251 -38.31 16.84 -1.44
N ASN A 252 -38.89 17.75 -0.64
CA ASN A 252 -38.49 19.16 -0.59
C ASN A 252 -37.26 19.47 0.25
N ASP A 253 -36.80 18.53 1.07
CA ASP A 253 -35.62 18.71 1.90
C ASP A 253 -34.35 18.40 1.07
N PRO A 254 -33.39 19.34 0.95
CA PRO A 254 -32.10 19.09 0.30
C PRO A 254 -31.34 17.88 0.86
N GLN A 255 -31.56 17.50 2.13
CA GLN A 255 -30.92 16.34 2.74
C GLN A 255 -31.43 14.99 2.18
N ASN A 256 -32.64 14.96 1.60
CA ASN A 256 -33.22 13.74 1.04
C ASN A 256 -32.63 13.33 -0.34
N LEU A 257 -31.73 14.14 -0.90
CA LEU A 257 -31.05 13.89 -2.17
C LEU A 257 -29.69 13.20 -2.02
N PHE A 258 -29.12 13.16 -0.81
CA PHE A 258 -27.76 12.65 -0.59
C PHE A 258 -27.70 11.32 0.19
N TRP A 259 -28.87 10.68 0.44
CA TRP A 259 -28.99 9.33 1.01
C TRP A 259 -29.98 8.46 0.23
#